data_AF-A0A521IFC7-F1
#
_entry.id   AF-A0A521IFC7-F1
#
_cell.length_a   1.000
_cell.length_b   1.000
_cell.length_c   1.000
_cell.angle_alpha   90.00
_cell.angle_beta   90.00
_cell.angle_gamma   90.00
#
_symmetry.space_group_name_H-M   'P 1'
#
loop_
_entity.id
_entity.type
_entity.pdbx_description
1 polymer ?
#
loop_
_entity_poly.entity_id
_entity_poly.type
_entity_poly.pdbx_seq_one_letter_code
_entity_poly.pdbx_strand_id
1 'polypeptide(L)'
;MKPGTRRILTLLLFLGGTLVSAAADYSSWSFFGGLNLIYNSDDAGITEVPGMNPDGTPGGLASAPSPLPAFAGAEYRYLATSRFIIAPSVSLWTAQYAFARDRALPTEIENRTAFVSTIYLDIPFLVFFEHEKVSWTLGIGPGIVARYALLEPGIPADAINVGETLSAGEQVAACNDYFWNSLRWLYPSIQTGVRYRLQTGWGAGLTVRAGIPLFNLWAKPEVPFVDSFMVLAALTVTPPAKKRD
;
A
#
# COMPACT_ATOMS: atom_id res chain seq x y z
N MET A 1 -19.94 -28.07 -32.81
CA MET A 1 -19.23 -27.17 -31.88
C MET A 1 -20.19 -26.71 -30.79
N LYS A 2 -19.82 -26.81 -29.51
CA LYS A 2 -20.70 -26.56 -28.36
C LYS A 2 -21.06 -25.05 -28.22
N PRO A 3 -22.34 -24.72 -27.87
CA PRO A 3 -22.84 -23.33 -27.80
C PRO A 3 -22.17 -22.42 -26.74
N GLY A 4 -21.37 -22.96 -25.82
CA GLY A 4 -20.61 -22.17 -24.84
C GLY A 4 -19.37 -21.43 -25.40
N THR A 5 -18.81 -21.89 -26.52
CA THR A 5 -17.56 -21.35 -27.08
C THR A 5 -17.75 -20.00 -27.76
N ARG A 6 -18.97 -19.69 -28.21
CA ARG A 6 -19.30 -18.40 -28.85
C ARG A 6 -19.30 -17.22 -27.87
N ARG A 7 -19.67 -17.42 -26.59
CA ARG A 7 -19.70 -16.34 -25.61
C ARG A 7 -18.30 -15.86 -25.19
N ILE A 8 -17.32 -16.76 -25.15
CA ILE A 8 -15.92 -16.42 -24.85
C ILE A 8 -15.28 -15.66 -26.03
N LEU A 9 -15.59 -16.06 -27.27
CA LEU A 9 -15.11 -15.34 -28.45
C LEU A 9 -15.75 -13.95 -28.61
N THR A 10 -17.02 -13.79 -28.23
CA THR A 10 -17.69 -12.48 -28.23
C THR A 10 -17.08 -11.54 -27.18
N LEU A 11 -16.67 -12.04 -26.01
CA LEU A 11 -15.95 -11.24 -25.02
C LEU A 11 -14.57 -10.76 -25.54
N LEU A 12 -13.91 -11.57 -26.36
CA LEU A 12 -12.64 -11.22 -27.03
C LEU A 12 -12.83 -10.26 -28.23
N LEU A 13 -13.99 -10.26 -28.88
CA LEU A 13 -14.30 -9.39 -30.02
C LEU A 13 -14.73 -7.97 -29.62
N PHE A 14 -15.17 -7.75 -28.38
CA PHE A 14 -15.42 -6.40 -27.84
C PHE A 14 -14.13 -5.62 -27.54
N LEU A 15 -12.95 -6.25 -27.60
CA LEU A 15 -11.64 -5.60 -27.50
C LEU A 15 -11.26 -4.79 -28.75
N GLY A 16 -12.13 -4.69 -29.75
CA GLY A 16 -11.89 -3.94 -31.00
C GLY A 16 -12.37 -2.48 -30.98
N GLY A 17 -12.93 -1.98 -29.88
CA GLY A 17 -13.43 -0.61 -29.78
C GLY A 17 -12.31 0.43 -29.69
N THR A 18 -12.09 1.20 -30.76
CA THR A 18 -11.40 2.50 -30.81
C THR A 18 -10.29 2.72 -29.76
N LEU A 19 -9.23 1.91 -29.83
CA LEU A 19 -8.17 1.79 -28.83
C LEU A 19 -7.09 2.88 -28.86
N VAL A 20 -7.17 3.86 -29.76
CA VAL A 20 -6.04 4.78 -30.04
C VAL A 20 -6.20 6.16 -29.41
N SER A 21 -7.42 6.59 -29.04
CA SER A 21 -7.66 8.01 -28.75
C SER A 21 -7.55 8.41 -27.28
N ALA A 22 -7.92 7.55 -26.33
CA ALA A 22 -8.30 8.08 -25.02
C ALA A 22 -7.19 8.20 -23.97
N ALA A 23 -6.13 7.41 -24.09
CA ALA A 23 -4.93 7.60 -23.27
C ALA A 23 -4.20 8.92 -23.62
N ALA A 24 -4.38 9.45 -24.83
CA ALA A 24 -3.81 10.72 -25.28
C ALA A 24 -4.52 11.96 -24.68
N ASP A 25 -5.73 11.78 -24.13
CA ASP A 25 -6.53 12.87 -23.57
C ASP A 25 -6.18 13.20 -22.12
N TYR A 26 -5.33 12.39 -21.48
CA TYR A 26 -4.90 12.55 -20.10
C TYR A 26 -3.46 13.02 -19.99
N SER A 27 -3.17 13.77 -18.92
CA SER A 27 -1.82 13.92 -18.44
C SER A 27 -1.22 12.55 -18.13
N SER A 28 0.08 12.38 -18.41
CA SER A 28 0.81 11.19 -17.95
C SER A 28 0.86 11.12 -16.42
N TRP A 29 0.66 12.23 -15.71
CA TRP A 29 0.63 12.24 -14.24
C TRP A 29 -0.77 12.01 -13.70
N SER A 30 -0.88 11.17 -12.67
CA SER A 30 -2.05 11.03 -11.82
C SER A 30 -1.65 11.20 -10.36
N PHE A 31 -2.52 11.80 -9.56
CA PHE A 31 -2.35 11.96 -8.12
C PHE A 31 -3.38 11.11 -7.41
N PHE A 32 -3.03 10.57 -6.26
CA PHE A 32 -3.93 9.71 -5.53
C PHE A 32 -3.74 9.84 -4.03
N GLY A 33 -4.78 9.47 -3.28
CA GLY A 33 -4.74 9.39 -1.83
C GLY A 33 -5.86 8.51 -1.30
N GLY A 34 -5.68 7.99 -0.10
CA GLY A 34 -6.65 7.09 0.51
C GLY A 34 -6.12 6.41 1.76
N LEU A 35 -6.52 5.16 1.97
CA LEU A 35 -6.22 4.39 3.18
C LEU A 35 -5.40 3.14 2.86
N ASN A 36 -4.37 2.89 3.66
CA ASN A 36 -3.51 1.73 3.54
C ASN A 36 -3.75 0.81 4.75
N LEU A 37 -4.39 -0.34 4.55
CA LEU A 37 -4.47 -1.37 5.58
C LEU A 37 -3.13 -2.11 5.62
N ILE A 38 -2.45 -2.10 6.76
CA ILE A 38 -1.26 -2.92 6.99
C ILE A 38 -1.70 -4.08 7.89
N TYR A 39 -1.80 -5.28 7.34
CA TYR A 39 -2.19 -6.45 8.09
C TYR A 39 -1.07 -6.88 9.03
N ASN A 40 -1.39 -7.12 10.29
CA ASN A 40 -0.47 -7.69 11.28
C ASN A 40 -1.06 -9.00 11.80
N SER A 41 -0.24 -10.04 11.83
CA SER A 41 -0.67 -11.42 12.10
C SER A 41 -0.49 -11.86 13.55
N ASP A 42 0.00 -11.00 14.44
CA ASP A 42 0.40 -11.30 15.82
C ASP A 42 -0.59 -12.19 16.60
N ASP A 43 -0.39 -13.52 16.50
CA ASP A 43 -0.96 -14.71 17.18
C ASP A 43 -2.40 -14.73 17.74
N ALA A 44 -3.26 -13.81 17.31
CA ALA A 44 -4.70 -13.90 17.52
C ALA A 44 -5.41 -13.26 16.32
N GLY A 45 -5.19 -13.83 15.13
CA GLY A 45 -5.77 -13.38 13.87
C GLY A 45 -7.23 -12.95 14.03
N ILE A 46 -7.42 -11.63 14.20
CA ILE A 46 -8.68 -10.91 14.37
C ILE A 46 -9.46 -11.25 15.67
N THR A 47 -9.87 -10.20 16.40
CA THR A 47 -11.00 -10.09 17.38
C THR A 47 -10.75 -10.02 18.89
N GLU A 48 -9.74 -9.31 19.39
CA GLU A 48 -9.88 -8.72 20.73
C GLU A 48 -9.88 -7.19 20.62
N VAL A 49 -11.07 -6.60 20.80
CA VAL A 49 -11.21 -5.19 21.18
C VAL A 49 -10.31 -4.98 22.40
N PRO A 50 -9.53 -3.88 22.49
CA PRO A 50 -8.59 -3.67 23.59
C PRO A 50 -9.28 -3.94 24.93
N GLY A 51 -8.87 -4.99 25.62
CA GLY A 51 -9.37 -5.28 26.96
C GLY A 51 -8.94 -4.13 27.87
N MET A 52 -9.87 -3.54 28.61
CA MET A 52 -9.53 -2.61 29.69
C MET A 52 -8.99 -3.43 30.86
N ASN A 53 -7.85 -3.04 31.43
CA ASN A 53 -7.34 -3.66 32.65
C ASN A 53 -8.38 -3.53 33.79
N PRO A 54 -8.34 -4.39 34.82
CA PRO A 54 -9.25 -4.32 35.97
C PRO A 54 -9.23 -2.97 36.71
N ASP A 55 -8.20 -2.16 36.50
CA ASP A 55 -8.00 -0.83 37.08
C ASP A 55 -8.57 0.31 36.20
N GLY A 56 -9.20 0.00 35.07
CA GLY A 56 -9.74 1.00 34.15
C GLY A 56 -8.70 1.64 33.23
N THR A 57 -7.44 1.22 33.28
CA THR A 57 -6.43 1.63 32.30
C THR A 57 -6.64 0.88 30.99
N PRO A 58 -6.35 1.49 29.82
CA PRO A 58 -6.27 0.75 28.57
C PRO A 58 -5.34 -0.45 28.80
N GLY A 59 -5.84 -1.68 28.62
CA GLY A 59 -4.98 -2.85 28.73
C GLY A 59 -3.91 -2.75 27.66
N GLY A 60 -2.64 -2.85 28.08
CA GLY A 60 -1.53 -2.97 27.16
C GLY A 60 -1.85 -4.09 26.17
N LEU A 61 -1.81 -3.78 24.87
CA LEU A 61 -2.30 -4.70 23.86
C LEU A 61 -1.49 -6.00 23.91
N ALA A 62 -2.19 -7.13 24.10
CA ALA A 62 -1.61 -8.46 23.92
C ALA A 62 -1.32 -8.79 22.43
N SER A 63 -1.77 -7.95 21.49
CA SER A 63 -1.56 -8.09 20.05
C SER A 63 -1.39 -6.74 19.37
N ALA A 64 -0.44 -6.63 18.44
CA ALA A 64 -0.26 -5.40 17.67
C ALA A 64 -1.40 -5.17 16.64
N PRO A 65 -1.97 -3.96 16.55
CA PRO A 65 -3.07 -3.68 15.64
C PRO A 65 -2.66 -3.78 14.17
N SER A 66 -3.65 -4.01 13.29
CA SER A 66 -3.52 -3.76 11.86
C SER A 66 -3.91 -2.31 11.56
N PRO A 67 -2.96 -1.37 11.38
CA PRO A 67 -3.29 0.04 11.26
C PRO A 67 -3.89 0.35 9.89
N LEU A 68 -4.60 1.47 9.82
CA LEU A 68 -5.20 2.00 8.59
C LEU A 68 -4.71 3.44 8.31
N PRO A 69 -3.39 3.67 8.12
CA PRO A 69 -2.87 5.01 7.85
C PRO A 69 -3.42 5.60 6.55
N ALA A 70 -3.64 6.91 6.58
CA ALA A 70 -3.87 7.68 5.36
C ALA A 70 -2.56 7.79 4.56
N PHE A 71 -2.68 7.78 3.23
CA PHE A 71 -1.55 7.97 2.34
C PHE A 71 -1.88 8.93 1.19
N ALA A 72 -0.83 9.50 0.60
CA ALA A 72 -0.90 10.28 -0.61
C ALA A 72 0.23 9.88 -1.56
N GLY A 73 0.05 10.10 -2.85
CA GLY A 73 1.05 9.72 -3.83
C GLY A 73 0.78 10.21 -5.25
N ALA A 74 1.70 9.85 -6.14
CA ALA A 74 1.66 10.18 -7.55
C ALA A 74 2.11 9.00 -8.41
N GLU A 75 1.55 8.89 -9.60
CA GLU A 75 1.84 7.86 -10.61
C GLU A 75 2.11 8.54 -11.95
N TYR A 76 3.19 8.14 -12.61
CA TYR A 76 3.45 8.53 -13.99
C TYR A 76 3.09 7.37 -14.92
N ARG A 77 2.13 7.56 -15.82
CA ARG A 77 1.64 6.57 -16.76
C ARG A 77 2.31 6.74 -18.12
N TYR A 78 3.31 5.90 -18.39
CA TYR A 78 3.92 5.78 -19.70
C TYR A 78 3.16 4.77 -20.55
N LEU A 79 2.55 5.25 -21.64
CA LEU A 79 1.86 4.40 -22.60
C LEU A 79 2.88 3.70 -23.52
N ALA A 80 3.29 2.49 -23.15
CA ALA A 80 4.26 1.71 -23.93
C ALA A 80 3.65 1.21 -25.26
N THR A 81 2.35 0.88 -25.25
CA THR A 81 1.58 0.53 -26.46
C THR A 81 0.13 0.97 -26.28
N SER A 82 -0.73 0.76 -27.29
CA SER A 82 -2.18 1.00 -27.19
C SER A 82 -2.93 0.12 -26.18
N ARG A 83 -2.26 -0.79 -25.44
CA ARG A 83 -2.88 -1.59 -24.37
C ARG A 83 -2.05 -1.72 -23.10
N PHE A 84 -0.80 -1.25 -23.09
CA PHE A 84 0.14 -1.46 -22.00
C PHE A 84 0.65 -0.13 -21.46
N ILE A 85 0.61 0.01 -20.15
CA ILE A 85 1.12 1.16 -19.41
C ILE A 85 2.19 0.69 -18.44
N ILE A 86 3.31 1.40 -18.41
CA ILE A 86 4.31 1.30 -17.34
C ILE A 86 4.04 2.48 -16.40
N ALA A 87 3.75 2.20 -15.13
CA ALA A 87 3.18 3.19 -14.23
C ALA A 87 4.00 3.37 -12.94
N PRO A 88 5.27 3.83 -12.98
CA PRO A 88 6.02 4.11 -11.78
C PRO A 88 5.24 5.05 -10.84
N SER A 89 5.15 4.65 -9.57
CA SER A 89 4.45 5.39 -8.54
C SER A 89 5.21 5.48 -7.23
N VAL A 90 4.87 6.51 -6.48
CA VAL A 90 5.31 6.75 -5.11
C VAL A 90 4.10 6.97 -4.23
N SER A 91 4.06 6.29 -3.08
CA SER A 91 3.08 6.48 -2.02
C SER A 91 3.79 6.79 -0.72
N LEU A 92 3.26 7.75 0.04
CA LEU A 92 3.82 8.24 1.29
C LEU A 92 2.79 8.10 2.40
N TRP A 93 3.21 7.54 3.53
CA TRP A 93 2.41 7.51 4.76
C TRP A 93 3.30 7.44 5.98
N THR A 94 2.70 7.66 7.14
CA THR A 94 3.36 7.51 8.43
C THR A 94 2.53 6.61 9.33
N ALA A 95 3.18 5.94 10.28
CA ALA A 95 2.53 5.11 11.28
C ALA A 95 3.41 4.99 12.52
N GLN A 96 2.78 4.75 13.67
CA GLN A 96 3.43 4.50 14.94
C GLN A 96 3.86 3.04 15.05
N TYR A 97 5.06 2.80 15.56
CA TYR A 97 5.61 1.46 15.79
C TYR A 97 6.22 1.36 17.20
N ALA A 98 6.30 0.13 17.67
CA ALA A 98 7.13 -0.29 18.80
C ALA A 98 7.93 -1.54 18.42
N PHE A 99 9.04 -1.78 19.11
CA PHE A 99 9.81 -3.01 18.92
C PHE A 99 9.46 -4.03 19.99
N ALA A 100 8.79 -5.11 19.60
CA ALA A 100 8.37 -6.16 20.51
C ALA A 100 8.36 -7.52 19.81
N ARG A 101 8.62 -8.60 20.57
CA ARG A 101 8.67 -9.97 20.05
C ARG A 101 9.63 -10.11 18.85
N ASP A 102 10.79 -9.46 18.94
CA ASP A 102 11.82 -9.39 17.89
C ASP A 102 11.31 -8.84 16.54
N ARG A 103 10.27 -8.01 16.55
CA ARG A 103 9.66 -7.40 15.37
C ARG A 103 9.38 -5.92 15.59
N ALA A 104 9.44 -5.16 14.50
CA ALA A 104 8.80 -3.85 14.47
C ALA A 104 7.30 -4.04 14.20
N LEU A 105 6.48 -3.69 15.19
CA LEU A 105 5.03 -3.86 15.13
C LEU A 105 4.35 -2.49 15.13
N PRO A 106 3.36 -2.26 14.25
CA PRO A 106 2.50 -1.08 14.38
C PRO A 106 1.82 -1.05 15.74
N THR A 107 1.58 0.14 16.28
CA THR A 107 0.99 0.30 17.61
C THR A 107 0.05 1.51 17.66
N GLU A 108 -0.79 1.54 18.68
CA GLU A 108 -1.61 2.71 19.01
C GLU A 108 -0.74 3.86 19.50
N ILE A 109 -1.30 5.08 19.49
CA ILE A 109 -0.54 6.27 19.82
C ILE A 109 -0.04 6.19 21.28
N GLU A 110 -0.77 5.58 22.19
CA GLU A 110 -0.45 5.47 23.62
C GLU A 110 0.79 4.62 23.92
N ASN A 111 1.09 3.63 23.06
CA ASN A 111 2.17 2.65 23.26
C ASN A 111 3.33 2.86 22.26
N ARG A 112 3.44 4.05 21.66
CA ARG A 112 4.40 4.35 20.59
C ARG A 112 5.78 4.67 21.14
N THR A 113 6.82 4.13 20.50
CA THR A 113 8.22 4.55 20.73
C THR A 113 8.85 5.11 19.45
N ALA A 114 8.37 4.67 18.29
CA ALA A 114 8.86 5.11 16.99
C ALA A 114 7.75 5.73 16.12
N PHE A 115 8.05 6.90 15.55
CA PHE A 115 7.34 7.49 14.42
C PHE A 115 7.98 7.01 13.12
N VAL A 116 7.28 6.20 12.33
CA VAL A 116 7.83 5.60 11.10
C VAL A 116 7.32 6.35 9.87
N SER A 117 8.24 6.94 9.12
CA SER A 117 7.97 7.48 7.79
C SER A 117 8.19 6.40 6.74
N THR A 118 7.21 6.23 5.86
CA THR A 118 7.24 5.18 4.84
C THR A 118 7.08 5.75 3.44
N ILE A 119 7.93 5.28 2.53
CA ILE A 119 7.86 5.51 1.08
C ILE A 119 7.69 4.16 0.40
N TYR A 120 6.63 3.99 -0.37
CA TYR A 120 6.45 2.84 -1.24
C TYR A 120 6.64 3.26 -2.69
N LEU A 121 7.67 2.70 -3.30
CA LEU A 121 8.02 2.89 -4.70
C LEU A 121 7.68 1.61 -5.45
N ASP A 122 6.84 1.69 -6.47
CA ASP A 122 6.50 0.53 -7.29
C ASP A 122 6.38 0.88 -8.77
N ILE A 123 6.60 -0.10 -9.63
CA ILE A 123 6.55 0.06 -11.09
C ILE A 123 5.58 -0.96 -11.69
N PRO A 124 4.27 -0.76 -11.53
CA PRO A 124 3.27 -1.63 -12.11
C PRO A 124 3.28 -1.60 -13.65
N PHE A 125 3.23 -2.79 -14.24
CA PHE A 125 2.94 -3.04 -15.64
C PHE A 125 1.45 -3.31 -15.79
N LEU A 126 0.72 -2.35 -16.33
CA LEU A 126 -0.73 -2.37 -16.40
C LEU A 126 -1.20 -2.71 -17.82
N VAL A 127 -2.15 -3.62 -17.92
CA VAL A 127 -3.03 -3.71 -19.09
C VAL A 127 -4.17 -2.72 -18.89
N PHE A 128 -4.49 -1.94 -19.92
CA PHE A 128 -5.62 -1.02 -19.88
C PHE A 128 -6.67 -1.36 -20.94
N PHE A 129 -7.91 -1.11 -20.56
CA PHE A 129 -9.08 -1.23 -21.42
C PHE A 129 -9.90 0.03 -21.25
N GLU A 130 -10.45 0.56 -22.34
CA GLU A 130 -11.36 1.69 -22.25
C GLU A 130 -12.64 1.41 -23.05
N HIS A 131 -13.76 1.80 -22.47
CA HIS A 131 -15.05 1.85 -23.12
C HIS A 131 -15.71 3.19 -22.82
N GLU A 132 -15.94 3.98 -23.87
CA GLU A 132 -16.51 5.33 -23.81
C GLU A 132 -15.73 6.31 -22.92
N LYS A 133 -16.14 6.42 -21.65
CA LYS A 133 -15.54 7.31 -20.64
C LYS A 133 -14.97 6.53 -19.46
N VAL A 134 -15.11 5.21 -19.44
CA VAL A 134 -14.64 4.37 -18.34
C VAL A 134 -13.43 3.58 -18.80
N SER A 135 -12.34 3.73 -18.07
CA SER A 135 -11.11 2.98 -18.25
C SER A 135 -10.87 2.05 -17.08
N TRP A 136 -10.41 0.83 -17.36
CA TRP A 136 -10.01 -0.17 -16.38
C TRP A 136 -8.54 -0.49 -16.55
N THR A 137 -7.85 -0.70 -15.43
CA THR A 137 -6.45 -1.14 -15.41
C THR A 137 -6.30 -2.33 -14.50
N LEU A 138 -5.48 -3.30 -14.92
CA LEU A 138 -5.05 -4.43 -14.11
C LEU A 138 -3.56 -4.65 -14.36
N GLY A 139 -2.78 -4.89 -13.33
CA GLY A 139 -1.37 -5.20 -13.50
C GLY A 139 -0.65 -5.62 -12.25
N ILE A 140 0.64 -5.87 -12.44
CA ILE A 140 1.57 -6.31 -11.41
C ILE A 140 2.89 -5.56 -11.59
N GLY A 141 3.69 -5.43 -10.55
CA GLY A 141 4.99 -4.79 -10.65
C GLY A 141 5.94 -5.16 -9.52
N PRO A 142 7.24 -4.90 -9.67
CA PRO A 142 8.14 -4.84 -8.53
C PRO A 142 7.81 -3.62 -7.68
N GLY A 143 8.08 -3.73 -6.38
CA GLY A 143 7.97 -2.61 -5.46
C GLY A 143 8.92 -2.73 -4.27
N ILE A 144 9.23 -1.58 -3.71
CA ILE A 144 10.16 -1.39 -2.60
C ILE A 144 9.51 -0.47 -1.59
N VAL A 145 9.48 -0.89 -0.33
CA VAL A 145 9.03 -0.09 0.80
C VAL A 145 10.24 0.34 1.60
N ALA A 146 10.58 1.63 1.54
CA ALA A 146 11.59 2.24 2.39
C ALA A 146 10.91 2.78 3.65
N ARG A 147 11.38 2.34 4.82
CA ARG A 147 10.87 2.78 6.12
C ARG A 147 12.00 3.35 6.95
N TYR A 148 11.72 4.42 7.68
CA TYR A 148 12.65 4.97 8.63
C TYR A 148 11.93 5.32 9.93
N ALA A 149 12.33 4.67 11.01
CA ALA A 149 11.88 4.94 12.36
C ALA A 149 12.64 6.13 12.94
N LEU A 150 11.89 7.12 13.39
CA LEU A 150 12.35 8.25 14.19
C LEU A 150 11.83 8.08 15.60
N LEU A 151 12.55 8.63 16.58
CA LEU A 151 12.03 8.74 17.94
C LEU A 151 10.76 9.58 17.94
N GLU A 152 9.72 9.09 18.60
CA GLU A 152 8.47 9.83 18.71
C GLU A 152 8.69 11.18 19.45
N PRO A 153 8.12 12.29 18.95
CA PRO A 153 8.19 13.58 19.64
C PRO A 153 7.65 13.50 21.08
N GLY A 154 8.45 13.96 22.04
CA GLY A 154 8.09 14.02 23.45
C GLY A 154 8.51 12.80 24.28
N ILE A 155 9.12 11.79 23.68
CA ILE A 155 9.69 10.64 24.39
C ILE A 155 11.21 10.82 24.53
N PRO A 156 11.76 10.82 25.75
CA PRO A 156 13.21 10.81 25.95
C PRO A 156 13.84 9.53 25.39
N ALA A 157 14.98 9.64 24.71
CA ALA A 157 15.65 8.48 24.09
C ALA A 157 16.10 7.42 25.11
N ASP A 158 16.39 7.85 26.33
CA ASP A 158 16.80 7.03 27.47
C ASP A 158 15.63 6.51 28.32
N ALA A 159 14.38 6.89 27.98
CA ALA A 159 13.20 6.40 28.68
C ALA A 159 13.03 4.89 28.44
N ILE A 160 12.73 4.15 29.51
CA ILE A 160 12.41 2.73 29.49
C ILE A 160 10.99 2.59 30.04
N ASN A 161 10.08 2.02 29.27
CA ASN A 161 8.72 1.78 29.77
C ASN A 161 8.68 0.59 30.73
N VAL A 162 7.64 0.55 31.55
CA VAL A 162 7.43 -0.54 32.50
C VAL A 162 7.25 -1.86 31.75
N GLY A 163 8.11 -2.85 32.05
CA GLY A 163 8.08 -4.17 31.42
C GLY A 163 8.94 -4.30 30.15
N GLU A 164 9.63 -3.23 29.74
CA GLU A 164 10.56 -3.24 28.61
C GLU A 164 12.01 -3.25 29.12
N THR A 165 12.90 -3.88 28.34
CA THR A 165 14.34 -3.94 28.65
C THR A 165 15.14 -2.94 27.81
N LEU A 166 14.58 -2.48 26.69
CA LEU A 166 15.21 -1.55 25.76
C LEU A 166 14.70 -0.13 26.01
N SER A 167 15.61 0.83 26.00
CA SER A 167 15.27 2.25 25.95
C SER A 167 14.54 2.59 24.64
N ALA A 168 13.79 3.70 24.64
CA ALA A 168 13.07 4.17 23.45
C ALA A 168 14.02 4.37 22.25
N GLY A 169 15.24 4.87 22.47
CA GLY A 169 16.26 5.00 21.43
C GLY A 169 16.73 3.65 20.88
N GLU A 170 16.94 2.67 21.74
CA GLU A 170 17.31 1.30 21.31
C GLU A 170 16.18 0.61 20.54
N GLN A 171 14.92 0.84 20.93
CA GLN A 171 13.77 0.34 20.18
C GLN A 171 13.67 0.95 18.78
N VAL A 172 13.92 2.25 18.64
CA VAL A 172 13.96 2.91 17.33
C VAL A 172 15.07 2.32 16.46
N ALA A 173 16.26 2.06 17.02
CA ALA A 173 17.36 1.41 16.31
C ALA A 173 16.95 -0.02 15.88
N ALA A 174 16.37 -0.81 16.78
CA ALA A 174 15.90 -2.16 16.50
C ALA A 174 14.80 -2.19 15.42
N CYS A 175 13.88 -1.20 15.41
CA CYS A 175 12.90 -1.03 14.35
C CYS A 175 13.55 -0.79 12.98
N ASN A 176 14.55 0.09 12.91
CA ASN A 176 15.28 0.35 11.66
C ASN A 176 16.04 -0.90 11.20
N ASP A 177 16.75 -1.58 12.09
CA ASP A 177 17.44 -2.83 11.77
C ASP A 177 16.46 -3.89 11.26
N TYR A 178 15.28 -4.00 11.89
CA TYR A 178 14.23 -4.88 11.43
C TYR A 178 13.79 -4.52 10.01
N PHE A 179 13.44 -3.27 9.70
CA PHE A 179 12.95 -2.89 8.37
C PHE A 179 13.96 -3.12 7.24
N TRP A 180 15.25 -2.95 7.52
CA TRP A 180 16.30 -3.02 6.50
C TRP A 180 16.95 -4.40 6.39
N ASN A 181 16.60 -5.35 7.26
CA ASN A 181 17.13 -6.71 7.26
C ASN A 181 16.24 -7.70 6.47
N SER A 182 16.87 -8.73 5.90
CA SER A 182 16.23 -9.88 5.24
C SER A 182 15.31 -9.48 4.09
N LEU A 183 15.65 -8.42 3.35
CA LEU A 183 14.85 -7.92 2.22
C LEU A 183 13.40 -7.56 2.61
N ARG A 184 13.16 -7.14 3.86
CA ARG A 184 11.86 -6.66 4.35
C ARG A 184 11.32 -5.41 3.64
N TRP A 185 12.14 -4.80 2.80
CA TRP A 185 11.76 -3.72 1.92
C TRP A 185 11.21 -4.22 0.57
N LEU A 186 11.35 -5.50 0.21
CA LEU A 186 10.87 -6.04 -1.08
C LEU A 186 9.36 -6.34 -1.03
N TYR A 187 8.60 -5.61 -1.85
CA TYR A 187 7.14 -5.69 -1.92
C TYR A 187 6.66 -5.62 -3.37
N PRO A 188 6.61 -6.73 -4.12
CA PRO A 188 5.92 -6.72 -5.40
C PRO A 188 4.45 -6.34 -5.22
N SER A 189 3.92 -5.66 -6.23
CA SER A 189 2.58 -5.09 -6.21
C SER A 189 1.64 -5.79 -7.19
N ILE A 190 0.36 -5.87 -6.80
CA ILE A 190 -0.76 -6.14 -7.70
C ILE A 190 -1.66 -4.93 -7.64
N GLN A 191 -2.12 -4.44 -8.79
CA GLN A 191 -2.95 -3.25 -8.88
C GLN A 191 -4.13 -3.47 -9.82
N THR A 192 -5.29 -2.99 -9.40
CA THR A 192 -6.46 -2.84 -10.26
C THR A 192 -7.06 -1.46 -10.07
N GLY A 193 -7.71 -0.93 -11.09
CA GLY A 193 -8.34 0.38 -10.99
C GLY A 193 -9.41 0.61 -12.04
N VAL A 194 -10.33 1.51 -11.69
CA VAL A 194 -11.34 2.06 -12.60
C VAL A 194 -11.21 3.57 -12.59
N ARG A 195 -11.33 4.20 -13.76
CA ARG A 195 -11.26 5.65 -13.89
C ARG A 195 -12.28 6.13 -14.90
N TYR A 196 -13.06 7.12 -14.51
CA TYR A 196 -14.06 7.80 -15.31
C TYR A 196 -13.54 9.14 -15.84
N ARG A 197 -13.86 9.44 -17.10
CA ARG A 197 -13.56 10.69 -17.79
C ARG A 197 -14.69 11.69 -17.65
N LEU A 198 -14.40 12.78 -16.96
CA LEU A 198 -15.29 13.93 -16.84
C LEU A 198 -15.33 14.70 -18.16
N GLN A 199 -16.42 15.45 -18.39
CA GLN A 199 -16.58 16.29 -19.59
C GLN A 199 -15.50 17.38 -19.68
N THR A 200 -14.94 17.78 -18.54
CA THR A 200 -13.84 18.75 -18.43
C THR A 200 -12.48 18.17 -18.84
N GLY A 201 -12.41 16.89 -19.22
CA GLY A 201 -11.16 16.17 -19.54
C GLY A 201 -10.43 15.60 -18.32
N TRP A 202 -10.87 15.93 -17.10
CA TRP A 202 -10.34 15.33 -15.88
C TRP A 202 -10.73 13.86 -15.74
N GLY A 203 -9.85 13.08 -15.12
CA GLY A 203 -10.10 11.70 -14.73
C GLY A 203 -10.33 11.60 -13.23
N ALA A 204 -11.37 10.88 -12.81
CA ALA A 204 -11.60 10.51 -11.42
C ALA A 204 -11.71 8.99 -11.34
N GLY A 205 -11.03 8.34 -10.39
CA GLY A 205 -10.97 6.90 -10.32
C GLY A 205 -10.79 6.34 -8.92
N LEU A 206 -10.95 5.04 -8.82
CA LEU A 206 -10.65 4.22 -7.66
C LEU A 206 -9.61 3.19 -8.07
N THR A 207 -8.52 3.12 -7.31
CA THR A 207 -7.44 2.17 -7.50
C THR A 207 -7.27 1.37 -6.22
N VAL A 208 -7.13 0.05 -6.34
CA VAL A 208 -6.74 -0.84 -5.24
C VAL A 208 -5.40 -1.44 -5.59
N ARG A 209 -4.44 -1.33 -4.66
CA ARG A 209 -3.10 -1.89 -4.78
C ARG A 209 -2.79 -2.76 -3.57
N ALA A 210 -2.30 -3.96 -3.82
CA ALA A 210 -1.80 -4.86 -2.81
C ALA A 210 -0.26 -4.89 -2.85
N GLY A 211 0.40 -4.73 -1.71
CA GLY A 211 1.83 -4.97 -1.54
C GLY A 211 2.06 -6.30 -0.86
N ILE A 212 2.79 -7.21 -1.53
CA ILE A 212 3.00 -8.59 -1.07
C ILE A 212 4.31 -8.69 -0.27
N PRO A 213 4.28 -9.12 1.00
CA PRO A 213 5.45 -9.20 1.87
C PRO A 213 6.23 -10.50 1.62
N LEU A 214 6.89 -10.61 0.46
CA LEU A 214 7.59 -11.85 0.08
C LEU A 214 8.66 -12.30 1.09
N PHE A 215 9.22 -11.36 1.85
CA PHE A 215 10.24 -11.66 2.86
C PHE A 215 9.76 -12.61 3.96
N ASN A 216 8.46 -12.70 4.23
CA ASN A 216 7.95 -13.67 5.21
C ASN A 216 8.24 -15.13 4.85
N LEU A 217 8.61 -15.41 3.59
CA LEU A 217 9.03 -16.75 3.17
C LEU A 217 10.40 -17.17 3.75
N TRP A 218 11.23 -16.23 4.21
CA TRP A 218 12.59 -16.54 4.69
C TRP A 218 13.03 -15.74 5.92
N ALA A 219 12.31 -14.68 6.28
CA ALA A 219 12.71 -13.79 7.35
C ALA A 219 12.35 -14.35 8.73
N LYS A 220 13.13 -13.97 9.75
CA LYS A 220 12.90 -14.34 11.15
C LYS A 220 12.45 -13.14 12.00
N PRO A 221 11.55 -13.29 12.98
CA PRO A 221 10.90 -14.56 13.35
C PRO A 221 9.90 -15.05 12.30
N GLU A 222 9.57 -16.34 12.35
CA GLU A 222 8.60 -16.94 11.45
C GLU A 222 7.20 -16.43 11.80
N VAL A 223 6.49 -15.93 10.79
CA VAL A 223 5.14 -15.37 10.90
C VAL A 223 4.29 -15.88 9.74
N PRO A 224 2.95 -15.88 9.85
CA PRO A 224 2.07 -16.11 8.70
C PRO A 224 2.49 -15.27 7.49
N PHE A 225 2.42 -15.84 6.30
CA PHE A 225 2.85 -15.16 5.06
C PHE A 225 2.16 -13.81 4.84
N VAL A 226 0.91 -13.67 5.28
CA VAL A 226 0.11 -12.45 5.17
C VAL A 226 0.54 -11.34 6.13
N ASP A 227 1.43 -11.60 7.09
CA ASP A 227 1.94 -10.58 7.99
C ASP A 227 2.56 -9.42 7.23
N SER A 228 2.31 -8.18 7.65
CA SER A 228 2.79 -6.98 6.98
C SER A 228 2.29 -6.82 5.52
N PHE A 229 1.23 -7.54 5.12
CA PHE A 229 0.56 -7.36 3.82
C PHE A 229 -0.14 -6.01 3.77
N MET A 230 0.00 -5.30 2.65
CA MET A 230 -0.54 -3.95 2.51
C MET A 230 -1.67 -3.92 1.49
N VAL A 231 -2.78 -3.25 1.82
CA VAL A 231 -3.88 -2.97 0.89
C VAL A 231 -4.15 -1.47 0.86
N LEU A 232 -3.77 -0.84 -0.25
CA LEU A 232 -3.97 0.57 -0.50
C LEU A 232 -5.22 0.75 -1.36
N ALA A 233 -6.25 1.37 -0.80
CA ALA A 233 -7.42 1.82 -1.54
C ALA A 233 -7.31 3.33 -1.77
N ALA A 234 -7.25 3.76 -3.03
CA ALA A 234 -6.92 5.13 -3.41
C ALA A 234 -7.99 5.74 -4.32
N LEU A 235 -8.44 6.95 -3.97
CA LEU A 235 -9.06 7.82 -4.96
C LEU A 235 -7.96 8.42 -5.83
N THR A 236 -8.17 8.37 -7.15
CA THR A 236 -7.20 8.83 -8.14
C THR A 236 -7.79 9.99 -8.93
N VAL A 237 -7.00 11.04 -9.13
CA VAL A 237 -7.32 12.19 -9.96
C VAL A 237 -6.26 12.32 -11.06
N THR A 238 -6.71 12.39 -12.31
CA THR A 238 -5.84 12.57 -13.48
C THR A 238 -6.17 13.91 -14.14
N PRO A 239 -5.24 14.85 -14.23
CA PRO A 239 -5.43 16.08 -14.98
C PRO A 239 -5.63 15.81 -16.49
N PRO A 240 -6.34 16.70 -17.21
CA PRO A 240 -6.42 16.64 -18.67
C PRO A 240 -5.04 16.78 -19.32
N ALA A 241 -4.86 16.22 -20.52
CA ALA A 241 -3.65 16.45 -21.29
C ALA A 241 -3.46 17.95 -21.58
N LYS A 242 -2.24 18.44 -21.42
CA LYS A 242 -1.88 19.79 -21.86
C LYS A 242 -2.01 19.81 -23.39
N LYS A 243 -2.78 20.76 -23.96
CA LYS A 243 -2.79 20.96 -25.42
C LYS A 243 -1.33 21.17 -25.86
N ARG A 244 -0.87 20.36 -26.82
CA ARG A 244 0.38 20.64 -27.54
C ARG A 244 0.06 21.81 -28.47
N ASP A 245 0.53 22.99 -28.10
CA ASP A 245 0.60 24.15 -28.99
C ASP A 245 1.69 23.92 -30.07
#